data_AF-A0A259KRK3-F1
#
_entry.id   AF-A0A259KRK3-F1
#
_cell.length_a   1.000
_cell.length_b   1.000
_cell.length_c   1.000
_cell.angle_alpha   90.00
_cell.angle_beta   90.00
_cell.angle_gamma   90.00
#
_symmetry.space_group_name_H-M   'P 1'
#
loop_
_entity.id
_entity.type
_entity.pdbx_description
1 polymer ?
#
loop_
_entity_poly.entity_id
_entity_poly.type
_entity_poly.pdbx_seq_one_letter_code
_entity_poly.pdbx_strand_id
1 'polypeptide(L)' 'MSRRIVFQGEPGANSHIACREAYPEYEVVPCHTFEDAFAAVEGGTADLAMIPIENTVAGRVADI' A
#
# COMPACT_ATOMS: atom_id res chain seq x y z
N MET A 1 11.17 -11.24 -12.25
CA MET A 1 9.91 -10.88 -11.58
C MET A 1 10.20 -9.64 -10.75
N SER A 2 9.51 -8.53 -10.98
CA SER A 2 9.57 -7.37 -10.08
C SER A 2 8.87 -7.74 -8.77
N ARG A 3 9.45 -7.35 -7.64
CA ARG A 3 8.76 -7.45 -6.34
C ARG A 3 7.68 -6.38 -6.29
N ARG A 4 6.52 -6.69 -5.72
CA ARG A 4 5.33 -5.83 -5.72
C ARG A 4 4.95 -5.38 -4.32
N ILE A 5 4.67 -4.09 -4.19
CA ILE A 5 4.11 -3.50 -2.97
C ILE A 5 2.77 -2.84 -3.30
N VAL A 6 1.73 -3.26 -2.60
CA VAL A 6 0.38 -2.71 -2.75
C VAL A 6 0.10 -1.63 -1.73
N PHE A 7 -0.78 -0.70 -2.07
CA PHE A 7 -1.26 0.33 -1.15
C PHE A 7 -2.71 0.71 -1.50
N GLN A 8 -3.48 1.16 -0.52
CA GLN A 8 -4.82 1.69 -0.79
C GLN A 8 -4.73 3.13 -1.31
N GLY A 9 -5.45 3.41 -2.40
CA GLY A 9 -5.57 4.74 -3.00
C GLY A 9 -5.04 4.81 -4.43
N GLU A 10 -4.75 6.03 -4.88
CA GLU A 10 -4.38 6.31 -6.27
C GLU A 10 -2.90 6.71 -6.43
N PRO A 11 -2.31 6.53 -7.62
CA PRO A 11 -0.97 7.02 -7.91
C PRO A 11 -0.84 8.52 -7.60
N GLY A 12 0.02 8.84 -6.63
CA GLY A 12 0.30 10.20 -6.17
C GLY A 12 -0.18 10.46 -4.74
N ALA A 13 -0.96 9.54 -4.17
CA ALA A 13 -1.28 9.56 -2.74
C ALA A 13 -0.01 9.46 -1.87
N ASN A 14 -0.11 9.89 -0.61
CA ASN A 14 1.00 9.81 0.34
C ASN A 14 1.55 8.38 0.46
N SER A 15 0.69 7.36 0.47
CA SER A 15 1.11 5.96 0.49
C SER A 15 1.87 5.54 -0.78
N HIS A 16 1.51 6.07 -1.96
CA HIS A 16 2.27 5.83 -3.19
C HIS A 16 3.71 6.37 -3.07
N ILE A 17 3.84 7.58 -2.50
CA ILE A 17 5.14 8.22 -2.28
C ILE A 17 5.94 7.40 -1.25
N ALA A 18 5.32 7.03 -0.12
CA ALA A 18 5.95 6.22 0.92
C ALA A 18 6.46 4.88 0.38
N CYS A 19 5.69 4.20 -0.48
CA CYS A 19 6.15 2.98 -1.15
C CYS A 19 7.42 3.22 -1.98
N ARG A 20 7.45 4.29 -2.78
CA ARG A 20 8.61 4.61 -3.64
C ARG A 20 9.85 5.00 -2.84
N GLU A 21 9.67 5.66 -1.70
CA GLU A 21 10.78 6.06 -0.83
C GLU A 21 11.34 4.88 -0.04
N ALA A 22 10.47 4.04 0.54
CA ALA A 22 10.88 2.90 1.37
C ALA A 22 11.35 1.70 0.52
N TYR A 23 10.74 1.49 -0.65
CA TYR A 23 10.99 0.34 -1.52
C TYR A 23 11.15 0.77 -2.99
N PRO A 24 12.22 1.52 -3.34
CA PRO A 24 12.42 2.09 -4.68
C PRO A 24 12.58 1.03 -5.78
N GLU A 25 12.93 -0.20 -5.43
CA GLU A 25 13.07 -1.34 -6.36
C GLU A 25 11.75 -2.11 -6.58
N TYR A 26 10.70 -1.79 -5.83
CA TYR A 26 9.41 -2.49 -5.94
C TYR A 26 8.51 -1.80 -6.96
N GLU A 27 7.74 -2.61 -7.67
CA GLU A 27 6.60 -2.14 -8.45
C GLU A 27 5.48 -1.76 -7.48
N VAL A 28 5.09 -0.48 -7.49
CA VAL A 28 4.04 0.03 -6.60
C VAL A 28 2.68 -0.06 -7.28
N VAL A 29 1.76 -0.80 -6.66
CA VAL A 29 0.46 -1.14 -7.26
C VAL A 29 -0.68 -0.58 -6.40
N PRO A 30 -1.57 0.26 -6.95
CA PRO A 30 -2.73 0.78 -6.21
C PRO A 30 -3.81 -0.29 -6.01
N CYS A 31 -4.51 -0.21 -4.88
CA CYS A 31 -5.69 -0.98 -4.50
C CYS A 31 -6.84 -0.05 -4.15
N HIS A 32 -8.09 -0.49 -4.37
CA HIS A 32 -9.26 0.33 -4.12
C HIS A 32 -9.54 0.46 -2.61
N THR A 33 -9.43 -0.65 -1.88
CA THR A 33 -9.67 -0.73 -0.44
C THR A 33 -8.44 -1.28 0.32
N PHE A 34 -8.46 -1.21 1.66
CA PHE A 34 -7.41 -1.83 2.47
C PHE A 34 -7.52 -3.35 2.44
N GLU A 35 -8.74 -3.85 2.42
CA GLU A 35 -9.10 -5.26 2.28
C GLU A 35 -8.50 -5.85 1.01
N ASP A 36 -8.54 -5.12 -0.12
CA ASP A 36 -7.89 -5.53 -1.36
C ASP A 36 -6.37 -5.64 -1.21
N ALA A 37 -5.75 -4.70 -0.49
CA ALA A 37 -4.31 -4.73 -0.25
C ALA A 37 -3.90 -5.92 0.65
N PHE A 38 -4.70 -6.23 1.68
CA PHE A 38 -4.50 -7.41 2.51
C PHE A 38 -4.69 -8.70 1.71
N ALA A 39 -5.78 -8.82 0.95
CA ALA A 39 -6.06 -9.96 0.11
C ALA A 39 -4.98 -10.19 -0.96
N ALA A 40 -4.38 -9.12 -1.49
CA ALA A 40 -3.30 -9.23 -2.46
C ALA A 40 -2.04 -9.89 -1.88
N VAL A 41 -1.68 -9.57 -0.63
CA VAL A 41 -0.56 -10.17 0.09
C VAL A 41 -0.90 -11.61 0.52
N GLU A 42 -2.08 -11.85 1.10
CA GLU A 42 -2.53 -13.19 1.48
C GLU A 42 -2.62 -14.15 0.29
N GLY A 43 -3.06 -13.65 -0.86
CA GLY A 43 -3.15 -14.39 -2.12
C GLY A 43 -1.84 -14.52 -2.88
N GLY A 44 -0.74 -13.93 -2.40
CA GLY A 44 0.59 -13.99 -3.03
C GLY A 44 0.70 -13.22 -4.35
N THR A 45 -0.24 -12.30 -4.63
CA THR A 45 -0.19 -11.43 -5.82
C THR A 45 0.64 -10.17 -5.61
N ALA A 46 0.96 -9.86 -4.35
CA ALA A 46 1.90 -8.86 -3.90
C ALA A 46 2.80 -9.42 -2.79
N ASP A 47 4.02 -8.92 -2.68
CA ASP A 47 4.98 -9.35 -1.66
C ASP A 47 4.79 -8.58 -0.34
N LEU A 48 4.37 -7.32 -0.43
CA LEU A 48 4.20 -6.39 0.69
C LEU A 48 2.96 -5.51 0.52
N ALA A 49 2.44 -5.00 1.62
CA ALA A 49 1.43 -3.93 1.64
C ALA A 49 1.92 -2.74 2.48
N MET A 50 1.71 -1.52 1.98
CA MET A 50 1.95 -0.27 2.69
C MET A 50 0.63 0.26 3.24
N ILE A 51 0.47 0.16 4.57
CA ILE A 51 -0.76 0.56 5.26
C ILE A 51 -0.47 1.70 6.24
N PRO A 52 -1.05 2.89 6.05
CA PRO A 52 -0.91 3.99 7.00
C PRO A 52 -1.71 3.68 8.28
N ILE A 53 -1.07 3.78 9.44
CA ILE A 53 -1.74 3.57 10.75
C ILE A 53 -2.38 4.87 11.25
N GLU A 54 -1.68 5.99 11.08
CA GLU A 54 -2.14 7.31 11.51
C GLU A 54 -1.99 8.32 10.37
N ASN A 55 -3.03 9.12 10.14
CA ASN A 55 -3.00 10.25 9.23
C ASN A 55 -3.52 11.50 9.95
N THR A 56 -2.71 12.55 9.99
CA THR A 56 -3.10 13.82 10.65
C THR A 56 -4.29 14.50 9.98
N VAL A 57 -4.58 14.19 8.72
CA VAL A 57 -5.70 14.76 7.95
C VAL A 57 -6.97 13.93 8.07
N ALA A 58 -6.85 12.60 8.11
CA ALA A 58 -7.99 11.67 8.06
C ALA A 58 -8.24 10.90 9.37
N GLY A 59 -7.40 11.08 10.40
CA GLY A 59 -7.46 10.32 11.65
C GLY A 59 -6.77 8.95 11.55
N ARG A 60 -7.11 8.02 12.44
CA ARG A 60 -6.71 6.61 12.32
C ARG A 60 -7.34 6.02 11.06
N VAL A 61 -6.52 5.42 10.21
CA VAL A 61 -6.91 5.11 8.83
C VAL A 61 -7.36 3.66 8.65
N ALA A 62 -6.90 2.74 9.48
CA ALA A 62 -7.36 1.36 9.50
C ALA A 62 -7.47 0.91 10.96
N ASP A 63 -8.52 0.15 11.29
CA ASP A 63 -8.65 -0.55 12.56
C ASP A 63 -7.65 -1.74 12.56
N ILE A 64 -6.37 -1.40 12.77
CA ILE A 64 -5.22 -2.33 12.88
C ILE A 64 -4.67 -2.26 14.30
#